data_AF-A0A2N5X6F5-F1
#
_entry.id   AF-A0A2N5X6F5-F1
#
_cell.length_a   1.000
_cell.length_b   1.000
_cell.length_c   1.000
_cell.angle_alpha   90.00
_cell.angle_beta   90.00
_cell.angle_gamma   90.00
#
_symmetry.space_group_name_H-M   'P 1'
#
loop_
_entity.id
_entity.type
_entity.pdbx_description
1 polymer ?
#
loop_
_entity_poly.entity_id
_entity_poly.type
_entity_poly.pdbx_seq_one_letter_code
_entity_poly.pdbx_strand_id
1 'polypeptide(L)'
;MTVRPPGFGRTGADRREKARDLLVETALGLFAERGYIGVRVEDIAKAAGISRATFYKYFSEREEILAELFARLLGRDPVPPPEGSVEETPERIERLLVGTAERMLRDEVLARFVYTLPIRHAALLGEGARPPALDTVEGMLAEASAAGVVRSDVPSALLAAHVGRAYEAAMRDWAEGRSDDAPAQVRLLLDLAFRGISGG
;
A
#
# COMPACT_ATOMS: atom_id res chain seq x y z
N MET A 1 27.26 -48.03 -2.50
CA MET A 1 27.62 -46.63 -2.80
C MET A 1 26.83 -46.18 -4.02
N THR A 2 25.76 -45.39 -3.82
CA THR A 2 25.14 -44.66 -4.93
C THR A 2 24.69 -43.31 -4.39
N VAL A 3 25.55 -42.30 -4.53
CA VAL A 3 25.22 -40.91 -4.24
C VAL A 3 24.24 -40.46 -5.31
N ARG A 4 23.03 -40.12 -4.89
CA ARG A 4 22.00 -39.49 -5.72
C ARG A 4 22.37 -38.01 -5.85
N PRO A 5 22.53 -37.43 -7.05
CA PRO A 5 22.87 -36.01 -7.18
C PRO A 5 21.68 -35.14 -6.75
N PRO A 6 21.91 -33.97 -6.12
CA PRO A 6 20.83 -33.06 -5.76
C PRO A 6 20.19 -32.49 -7.03
N GLY A 7 18.87 -32.58 -7.09
CA GLY A 7 18.08 -32.10 -8.23
C GLY A 7 18.24 -30.59 -8.43
N PHE A 8 18.69 -30.20 -9.60
CA PHE A 8 18.59 -28.83 -10.12
C PHE A 8 17.12 -28.54 -10.46
N GLY A 9 16.33 -28.23 -9.43
CA GLY A 9 14.93 -27.82 -9.54
C GLY A 9 14.70 -26.31 -9.56
N ARG A 10 15.71 -25.49 -9.90
CA ARG A 10 15.54 -24.04 -10.08
C ARG A 10 15.06 -23.77 -11.51
N THR A 11 13.75 -23.83 -11.69
CA THR A 11 13.03 -23.90 -12.97
C THR A 11 13.05 -22.57 -13.75
N GLY A 12 12.61 -22.61 -15.02
CA GLY A 12 12.40 -21.39 -15.84
C GLY A 12 11.40 -20.39 -15.24
N ALA A 13 10.57 -20.81 -14.28
CA ALA A 13 9.68 -19.92 -13.53
C ALA A 13 10.46 -18.96 -12.62
N ASP A 14 11.46 -19.45 -11.86
CA ASP A 14 12.36 -18.62 -11.01
C ASP A 14 13.10 -17.57 -11.86
N ARG A 15 13.49 -17.93 -13.09
CA ARG A 15 14.12 -16.99 -14.03
C ARG A 15 13.14 -15.93 -14.56
N ARG A 16 11.87 -16.32 -14.81
CA ARG A 16 10.83 -15.40 -15.28
C ARG A 16 10.46 -14.39 -14.20
N GLU A 17 10.31 -14.86 -12.96
CA GLU A 17 10.00 -14.04 -11.79
C GLU A 17 11.11 -13.01 -11.52
N LYS A 18 12.37 -13.44 -11.44
CA LYS A 18 13.52 -12.53 -11.29
C LYS A 18 13.61 -11.47 -12.38
N ALA A 19 13.25 -11.82 -13.61
CA ALA A 19 13.23 -10.87 -14.71
C ALA A 19 12.07 -9.88 -14.61
N ARG A 20 10.90 -10.30 -14.10
CA ARG A 20 9.82 -9.37 -13.75
C ARG A 20 10.28 -8.42 -12.65
N ASP A 21 10.85 -8.96 -11.57
CA ASP A 21 11.34 -8.15 -10.45
C ASP A 21 12.32 -7.08 -10.89
N LEU A 22 13.32 -7.46 -11.70
CA LEU A 22 14.28 -6.52 -12.25
C LEU A 22 13.61 -5.37 -13.02
N LEU A 23 12.58 -5.67 -13.83
CA LEU A 23 11.86 -4.66 -14.59
C LEU A 23 11.04 -3.74 -13.70
N VAL A 24 10.43 -4.28 -12.65
CA VAL A 24 9.65 -3.50 -11.69
C VAL A 24 10.55 -2.57 -10.89
N GLU A 25 11.68 -3.06 -10.38
CA GLU A 25 12.68 -2.24 -9.67
C GLU A 25 13.29 -1.15 -10.57
N THR A 26 13.61 -1.50 -11.82
CA THR A 26 14.13 -0.55 -12.81
C THR A 26 13.12 0.56 -13.09
N ALA A 27 11.85 0.18 -13.26
CA ALA A 27 10.78 1.13 -13.50
C ALA A 27 10.53 2.03 -12.29
N LEU A 28 10.52 1.48 -11.07
CA LEU A 28 10.39 2.26 -9.83
C LEU A 28 11.47 3.35 -9.73
N GLY A 29 12.73 3.00 -9.99
CA GLY A 29 13.83 3.97 -10.00
C GLY A 29 13.61 5.10 -11.02
N LEU A 30 13.20 4.77 -12.24
CA LEU A 30 12.89 5.76 -13.27
C LEU A 30 11.68 6.62 -12.89
N PHE A 31 10.64 6.03 -12.32
CA PHE A 31 9.44 6.75 -11.90
C PHE A 31 9.74 7.71 -10.73
N ALA A 32 10.58 7.31 -9.78
CA ALA A 32 11.02 8.15 -8.68
C ALA A 32 11.87 9.34 -9.17
N GLU A 33 12.72 9.14 -10.19
CA GLU A 33 13.59 10.19 -10.74
C GLU A 33 12.83 11.18 -11.64
N ARG A 34 11.93 10.69 -12.50
CA ARG A 34 11.36 11.48 -13.63
C ARG A 34 9.84 11.65 -13.56
N GLY A 35 9.20 11.08 -12.54
CA GLY A 35 7.75 10.98 -12.44
C GLY A 35 7.18 9.91 -13.39
N TYR A 36 6.06 9.31 -13.00
CA TYR A 36 5.41 8.24 -13.78
C TYR A 36 5.06 8.65 -15.21
N ILE A 37 4.51 9.86 -15.41
CA ILE A 37 4.10 10.35 -16.73
C ILE A 37 5.30 10.49 -17.68
N GLY A 38 6.47 10.84 -17.17
CA GLY A 38 7.68 11.10 -17.93
C GLY A 38 8.42 9.86 -18.43
N VAL A 39 8.04 8.65 -17.99
CA VAL A 39 8.77 7.41 -18.27
C VAL A 39 8.03 6.55 -19.30
N ARG A 40 8.69 6.20 -20.40
CA ARG A 40 8.16 5.31 -21.43
C ARG A 40 8.67 3.87 -21.27
N VAL A 41 8.00 2.91 -21.92
CA VAL A 41 8.43 1.50 -21.97
C VAL A 41 9.85 1.37 -22.54
N GLU A 42 10.18 2.21 -23.53
CA GLU A 42 11.52 2.27 -24.12
C GLU A 42 12.59 2.66 -23.10
N ASP A 43 12.29 3.58 -22.18
CA ASP A 43 13.22 4.02 -21.14
C ASP A 43 13.50 2.88 -20.16
N ILE A 44 12.45 2.18 -19.74
CA ILE A 44 12.53 1.01 -18.83
C ILE A 44 13.33 -0.10 -19.50
N ALA A 45 13.01 -0.46 -20.74
CA ALA A 45 13.71 -1.51 -21.48
C ALA A 45 15.21 -1.18 -21.65
N LYS A 46 15.51 0.08 -22.01
CA LYS A 46 16.89 0.56 -22.15
C LYS A 46 17.64 0.51 -20.81
N ALA A 47 17.03 0.96 -19.73
CA ALA A 47 17.64 0.94 -18.40
C ALA A 47 17.87 -0.49 -17.88
N ALA A 48 16.96 -1.42 -18.19
CA ALA A 48 17.08 -2.84 -17.84
C ALA A 48 18.00 -3.64 -18.78
N GLY A 49 18.56 -3.01 -19.82
CA GLY A 49 19.45 -3.69 -20.77
C GLY A 49 18.75 -4.73 -21.67
N ILE A 50 17.45 -4.58 -21.90
CA ILE A 50 16.65 -5.49 -22.73
C ILE A 50 16.01 -4.80 -23.94
N SER A 51 15.53 -5.59 -24.90
CA SER A 51 14.75 -5.04 -26.01
C SER A 51 13.31 -4.74 -25.57
N ARG A 52 12.66 -3.81 -26.28
CA ARG A 52 11.23 -3.54 -26.12
C ARG A 52 10.37 -4.80 -26.35
N ALA A 53 10.75 -5.64 -27.31
CA ALA A 53 10.07 -6.91 -27.54
C ALA A 53 10.21 -7.87 -26.34
N THR A 54 11.35 -7.85 -25.64
CA THR A 54 11.54 -8.63 -24.41
C THR A 54 10.68 -8.08 -23.27
N PHE A 55 10.56 -6.75 -23.11
CA PHE A 55 9.66 -6.14 -22.13
C PHE A 55 8.24 -6.68 -22.28
N TYR A 56 7.70 -6.68 -23.50
CA TYR A 56 6.35 -7.14 -23.79
C TYR A 56 6.12 -8.65 -23.59
N LYS A 57 7.19 -9.44 -23.36
CA LYS A 57 7.03 -10.85 -22.91
C LYS A 57 6.65 -10.95 -21.44
N TYR A 58 6.92 -9.89 -20.66
CA TYR A 58 6.64 -9.81 -19.23
C TYR A 58 5.41 -8.94 -18.97
N PHE A 59 5.36 -7.73 -19.51
CA PHE A 59 4.27 -6.78 -19.23
C PHE A 59 3.61 -6.31 -20.52
N SER A 60 2.28 -6.31 -20.59
CA SER A 60 1.58 -5.83 -21.80
C SER A 60 1.66 -4.30 -21.95
N GLU A 61 1.73 -3.59 -20.83
CA GLU A 61 1.82 -2.14 -20.72
C GLU A 61 2.54 -1.75 -19.41
N ARG A 62 2.89 -0.46 -19.23
CA ARG A 62 3.62 -0.01 -18.03
C ARG A 62 2.71 0.08 -16.80
N GLU A 63 1.40 0.13 -17.03
CA GLU A 63 0.35 0.18 -16.02
C GLU A 63 0.30 -1.14 -15.23
N GLU A 64 0.65 -2.28 -15.85
CA GLU A 64 0.81 -3.55 -15.13
C GLU A 64 1.96 -3.50 -14.11
N ILE A 65 3.08 -2.82 -14.44
CA ILE A 65 4.17 -2.60 -13.47
C ILE A 65 3.67 -1.75 -12.31
N LEU A 66 2.87 -0.71 -12.61
CA LEU A 66 2.29 0.12 -11.58
C LEU A 66 1.41 -0.71 -10.64
N ALA A 67 0.50 -1.53 -11.19
CA ALA A 67 -0.32 -2.44 -10.39
C ALA A 67 0.51 -3.39 -9.52
N GLU A 68 1.66 -3.86 -10.02
CA GLU A 68 2.58 -4.67 -9.25
C GLU A 68 3.23 -3.90 -8.09
N LEU A 69 3.69 -2.67 -8.32
CA LEU A 69 4.23 -1.77 -7.29
C LEU A 69 3.19 -1.49 -6.19
N PHE A 70 1.93 -1.25 -6.58
CA PHE A 70 0.82 -1.10 -5.63
C PHE A 70 0.61 -2.35 -4.78
N ALA A 71 0.58 -3.51 -5.41
CA ALA A 71 0.42 -4.76 -4.68
C ALA A 71 1.61 -5.05 -3.73
N ARG A 72 2.84 -4.68 -4.12
CA ARG A 72 4.02 -4.80 -3.27
C ARG A 72 3.91 -3.92 -2.02
N LEU A 73 3.42 -2.69 -2.16
CA LEU A 73 3.31 -1.75 -1.05
C LEU A 73 2.10 -2.05 -0.15
N LEU A 74 0.91 -2.14 -0.76
CA LEU A 74 -0.36 -2.24 -0.03
C LEU A 74 -0.55 -3.64 0.57
N GLY A 75 0.02 -4.67 -0.06
CA GLY A 75 -0.32 -6.05 0.19
C GLY A 75 -1.63 -6.44 -0.48
N ARG A 76 -1.82 -7.75 -0.69
CA ARG A 76 -3.07 -8.31 -1.26
C ARG A 76 -3.91 -9.06 -0.23
N ASP A 77 -3.28 -9.51 0.84
CA ASP A 77 -3.92 -10.37 1.82
C ASP A 77 -4.68 -9.53 2.86
N PRO A 78 -5.87 -9.98 3.29
CA PRO A 78 -6.58 -9.37 4.41
C PRO A 78 -5.69 -9.32 5.66
N VAL A 79 -5.71 -8.18 6.35
CA VAL A 79 -4.99 -8.03 7.62
C VAL A 79 -5.97 -8.33 8.75
N PRO A 80 -5.75 -9.33 9.62
CA PRO A 80 -6.68 -9.60 10.72
C PRO A 80 -6.72 -8.42 11.70
N PRO A 81 -7.86 -8.19 12.39
CA PRO A 81 -7.93 -7.16 13.40
C PRO A 81 -6.97 -7.51 14.55
N PRO A 82 -6.30 -6.51 15.18
CA PRO A 82 -5.47 -6.76 16.35
C PRO A 82 -6.29 -7.36 17.50
N GLU A 83 -5.62 -8.14 18.36
CA GLU A 83 -6.21 -8.62 19.61
C GLU A 83 -6.69 -7.46 20.49
N GLY A 84 -7.75 -7.72 21.27
CA GLY A 84 -8.39 -6.76 22.16
C GLY A 84 -9.91 -6.90 22.14
N SER A 85 -10.57 -6.21 23.07
CA SER A 85 -12.04 -6.19 23.16
C SER A 85 -12.66 -5.17 22.20
N VAL A 86 -13.99 -5.14 22.13
CA VAL A 86 -14.72 -4.18 21.29
C VAL A 86 -14.63 -2.76 21.85
N GLU A 87 -14.53 -2.63 23.18
CA GLU A 87 -14.36 -1.36 23.89
C GLU A 87 -13.03 -0.67 23.54
N GLU A 88 -12.02 -1.43 23.14
CA GLU A 88 -10.69 -0.94 22.74
C GLU A 88 -10.59 -0.66 21.22
N THR A 89 -11.73 -0.55 20.51
CA THR A 89 -11.74 -0.40 19.05
C THR A 89 -10.90 0.79 18.55
N PRO A 90 -10.98 2.00 19.14
CA PRO A 90 -10.13 3.12 18.72
C PRO A 90 -8.63 2.79 18.79
N GLU A 91 -8.16 2.24 19.91
CA GLU A 91 -6.76 1.87 20.12
C GLU A 91 -6.33 0.71 19.20
N ARG A 92 -7.22 -0.25 18.94
CA ARG A 92 -6.97 -1.35 18.00
C ARG A 92 -6.83 -0.85 16.56
N ILE A 93 -7.67 0.10 16.15
CA ILE A 93 -7.58 0.74 14.83
C ILE A 93 -6.27 1.53 14.71
N GLU A 94 -5.89 2.28 15.74
CA GLU A 94 -4.61 2.98 15.77
C GLU A 94 -3.43 2.01 15.60
N ARG A 95 -3.37 0.94 16.41
CA ARG A 95 -2.31 -0.08 16.31
C ARG A 95 -2.22 -0.68 14.90
N LEU A 96 -3.37 -0.99 14.29
CA LEU A 96 -3.45 -1.57 12.96
C LEU A 96 -2.90 -0.62 11.89
N LEU A 97 -3.32 0.65 11.91
CA LEU A 97 -2.96 1.63 10.88
C LEU A 97 -1.53 2.15 11.05
N VAL A 98 -1.08 2.36 12.28
CA VAL A 98 0.32 2.67 12.60
C VAL A 98 1.23 1.53 12.12
N GLY A 99 0.93 0.28 12.48
CA GLY A 99 1.71 -0.87 12.04
C GLY A 99 1.70 -1.06 10.52
N THR A 100 0.61 -0.66 9.86
CA THR A 100 0.53 -0.65 8.39
C THR A 100 1.44 0.41 7.79
N ALA A 101 1.46 1.64 8.33
CA ALA A 101 2.40 2.68 7.92
C ALA A 101 3.85 2.24 8.13
N GLU A 102 4.20 1.73 9.31
CA GLU A 102 5.56 1.24 9.63
C GLU A 102 6.02 0.14 8.66
N ARG A 103 5.13 -0.77 8.25
CA ARG A 103 5.44 -1.79 7.24
C ARG A 103 5.72 -1.19 5.87
N MET A 104 4.91 -0.21 5.45
CA MET A 104 5.10 0.48 4.16
C MET A 104 6.42 1.26 4.12
N LEU A 105 6.79 1.89 5.24
CA LEU A 105 8.02 2.68 5.34
C LEU A 105 9.31 1.85 5.26
N ARG A 106 9.22 0.51 5.26
CA ARG A 106 10.37 -0.37 4.99
C ARG A 106 10.90 -0.22 3.56
N ASP A 107 10.06 0.22 2.63
CA ASP A 107 10.42 0.62 1.28
C ASP A 107 9.97 2.07 1.05
N GLU A 108 10.76 3.01 1.57
CA GLU A 108 10.45 4.43 1.52
C GLU A 108 10.33 4.96 0.08
N VAL A 109 11.15 4.46 -0.85
CA VAL A 109 11.11 4.89 -2.26
C VAL A 109 9.77 4.51 -2.87
N LEU A 110 9.33 3.26 -2.68
CA LEU A 110 8.04 2.80 -3.15
C LEU A 110 6.87 3.53 -2.47
N ALA A 111 6.94 3.71 -1.14
CA ALA A 111 5.91 4.40 -0.39
C ALA A 111 5.76 5.86 -0.85
N ARG A 112 6.86 6.61 -0.97
CA ARG A 112 6.83 7.99 -1.48
C ARG A 112 6.30 8.03 -2.90
N PHE A 113 6.78 7.16 -3.78
CA PHE A 113 6.31 7.09 -5.15
C PHE A 113 4.79 6.90 -5.19
N VAL A 114 4.27 5.91 -4.47
CA VAL A 114 2.83 5.62 -4.42
C VAL A 114 2.05 6.82 -3.90
N TYR A 115 2.37 7.36 -2.72
CA TYR A 115 1.57 8.41 -2.10
C TYR A 115 1.70 9.81 -2.77
N THR A 116 2.71 10.03 -3.61
CA THR A 116 2.87 11.29 -4.38
C THR A 116 2.34 11.23 -5.81
N LEU A 117 1.79 10.09 -6.26
CA LEU A 117 1.23 10.00 -7.60
C LEU A 117 0.08 11.01 -7.78
N PRO A 118 0.11 11.85 -8.84
CA PRO A 118 -0.94 12.84 -9.10
C PRO A 118 -2.26 12.21 -9.52
N ILE A 119 -2.26 10.92 -9.85
CA ILE A 119 -3.45 10.16 -10.23
C ILE A 119 -3.94 9.44 -8.97
N ARG A 120 -5.20 9.71 -8.57
CA ARG A 120 -5.83 8.94 -7.48
C ARG A 120 -5.76 7.46 -7.84
N HIS A 121 -5.22 6.64 -6.93
CA HIS A 121 -5.08 5.17 -7.05
C HIS A 121 -6.27 4.48 -7.74
N ALA A 122 -7.48 4.98 -7.47
CA ALA A 122 -8.74 4.53 -8.05
C ALA A 122 -8.80 4.51 -9.59
N ALA A 123 -8.17 5.45 -10.29
CA ALA A 123 -8.31 5.58 -11.74
C ALA A 123 -7.44 4.59 -12.54
N LEU A 124 -6.35 4.09 -11.94
CA LEU A 124 -5.39 3.18 -12.60
C LEU A 124 -5.54 1.72 -12.15
N LEU A 125 -6.13 1.49 -10.98
CA LEU A 125 -6.17 0.18 -10.32
C LEU A 125 -7.60 -0.32 -10.07
N GLY A 126 -8.61 0.46 -10.49
CA GLY A 126 -10.01 0.28 -10.12
C GLY A 126 -10.38 1.08 -8.86
N GLU A 127 -11.66 1.46 -8.74
CA GLU A 127 -12.18 2.14 -7.55
C GLU A 127 -11.77 1.37 -6.29
N GLY A 128 -11.18 2.06 -5.31
CA GLY A 128 -10.94 1.49 -3.98
C GLY A 128 -9.59 0.80 -3.74
N ALA A 129 -8.58 0.98 -4.59
CA ALA A 129 -7.22 0.52 -4.28
C ALA A 129 -6.69 1.21 -3.00
N ARG A 130 -6.81 0.50 -1.88
CA ARG A 130 -6.49 0.94 -0.52
C ARG A 130 -5.79 -0.20 0.23
N PRO A 131 -5.01 0.08 1.29
CA PRO A 131 -4.45 -0.98 2.11
C PRO A 131 -5.55 -1.91 2.61
N PRO A 132 -5.39 -3.26 2.56
CA PRO A 132 -6.40 -4.20 3.07
C PRO A 132 -6.74 -3.98 4.55
N ALA A 133 -5.84 -3.37 5.32
CA ALA A 133 -6.10 -2.94 6.69
C ALA A 133 -7.33 -2.00 6.81
N LEU A 134 -7.65 -1.21 5.79
CA LEU A 134 -8.83 -0.34 5.82
C LEU A 134 -10.15 -1.10 5.63
N ASP A 135 -10.13 -2.27 4.99
CA ASP A 135 -11.30 -3.16 4.96
C ASP A 135 -11.54 -3.76 6.35
N THR A 136 -10.47 -4.12 7.05
CA THR A 136 -10.52 -4.59 8.44
C THR A 136 -11.07 -3.54 9.39
N VAL A 137 -10.65 -2.27 9.23
CA VAL A 137 -11.17 -1.14 10.02
C VAL A 137 -12.68 -1.00 9.86
N GLU A 138 -13.22 -1.19 8.66
CA GLU A 138 -14.66 -1.13 8.42
C GLU A 138 -15.43 -2.20 9.21
N GLY A 139 -14.92 -3.43 9.23
CA GLY A 139 -15.47 -4.52 10.04
C GLY A 139 -15.43 -4.21 11.54
N MET A 140 -14.30 -3.68 12.02
CA MET A 140 -14.13 -3.29 13.43
C MET A 140 -15.12 -2.18 13.84
N LEU A 141 -15.32 -1.18 12.98
CA LEU A 141 -16.27 -0.10 13.23
C LEU A 141 -17.72 -0.57 13.18
N ALA A 142 -18.05 -1.56 12.36
CA ALA A 142 -19.37 -2.18 12.33
C ALA A 142 -19.66 -2.91 13.66
N GLU A 143 -18.71 -3.69 14.16
CA GLU A 143 -18.81 -4.38 15.45
C GLU A 143 -18.94 -3.39 16.61
N ALA A 144 -18.08 -2.38 16.67
CA ALA A 144 -18.11 -1.34 17.69
C ALA A 144 -19.39 -0.51 17.66
N SER A 145 -19.94 -0.25 16.46
CA SER A 145 -21.21 0.46 16.33
C SER A 145 -22.38 -0.38 16.84
N ALA A 146 -22.38 -1.70 16.60
CA ALA A 146 -23.40 -2.61 17.12
C ALA A 146 -23.34 -2.75 18.65
N ALA A 147 -22.14 -2.66 19.23
CA ALA A 147 -21.92 -2.68 20.67
C ALA A 147 -22.13 -1.32 21.36
N GLY A 148 -22.38 -0.24 20.61
CA GLY A 148 -22.56 1.11 21.16
C GLY A 148 -21.26 1.78 21.64
N VAL A 149 -20.10 1.26 21.23
CA VAL A 149 -18.78 1.83 21.55
C VAL A 149 -18.48 3.05 20.69
N VAL A 150 -18.91 3.03 19.43
CA VAL A 150 -18.85 4.19 18.52
C VAL A 150 -20.25 4.62 18.12
N ARG A 151 -20.36 5.86 17.63
CA ARG A 151 -21.62 6.45 17.19
C ARG A 151 -22.33 5.57 16.16
N SER A 152 -23.61 5.31 16.37
CA SER A 152 -24.46 4.46 15.52
C SER A 152 -25.39 5.24 14.60
N ASP A 153 -25.40 6.57 14.71
CA ASP A 153 -26.16 7.48 13.85
C ASP A 153 -25.50 7.70 12.48
N VAL A 154 -24.28 7.21 12.27
CA VAL A 154 -23.53 7.30 11.02
C VAL A 154 -23.21 5.88 10.52
N PRO A 155 -23.45 5.56 9.24
CA PRO A 155 -23.04 4.28 8.65
C PRO A 155 -21.56 3.96 8.88
N SER A 156 -21.23 2.75 9.31
CA SER A 156 -19.86 2.32 9.59
C SER A 156 -18.92 2.47 8.39
N ALA A 157 -19.42 2.29 7.16
CA ALA A 157 -18.67 2.55 5.94
C ALA A 157 -18.21 4.02 5.80
N LEU A 158 -19.04 4.98 6.24
CA LEU A 158 -18.66 6.40 6.26
C LEU A 158 -17.65 6.71 7.36
N LEU A 159 -17.78 6.08 8.53
CA LEU A 159 -16.78 6.16 9.60
C LEU A 159 -15.43 5.62 9.12
N ALA A 160 -15.43 4.44 8.49
CA ALA A 160 -14.23 3.82 7.93
C ALA A 160 -13.60 4.67 6.82
N ALA A 161 -14.42 5.28 5.95
CA ALA A 161 -13.93 6.21 4.94
C ALA A 161 -13.31 7.48 5.56
N HIS A 162 -13.84 7.98 6.68
CA HIS A 162 -13.25 9.11 7.40
C HIS A 162 -11.87 8.74 8.00
N VAL A 163 -11.79 7.60 8.68
CA VAL A 163 -10.52 7.03 9.19
C VAL A 163 -9.51 6.81 8.07
N GLY A 164 -9.95 6.25 6.94
CA GLY A 164 -9.10 6.05 5.76
C GLY A 164 -8.54 7.35 5.17
N ARG A 165 -9.33 8.43 5.16
CA ARG A 165 -8.86 9.76 4.72
C ARG A 165 -7.84 10.36 5.67
N ALA A 166 -8.02 10.19 6.98
CA ALA A 166 -7.04 10.61 7.98
C ALA A 166 -5.70 9.87 7.78
N TYR A 167 -5.75 8.56 7.57
CA TYR A 167 -4.56 7.74 7.26
C TYR A 167 -3.89 8.17 5.94
N GLU A 168 -4.66 8.34 4.86
CA GLU A 168 -4.12 8.77 3.56
C GLU A 168 -3.46 10.15 3.66
N ALA A 169 -4.06 11.09 4.40
CA ALA A 169 -3.50 12.43 4.61
C ALA A 169 -2.14 12.39 5.31
N ALA A 170 -2.00 11.61 6.38
CA ALA A 170 -0.71 11.45 7.06
C ALA A 170 0.37 10.85 6.14
N MET A 171 0.04 9.79 5.40
CA MET A 171 0.98 9.15 4.48
C MET A 171 1.37 10.09 3.33
N ARG A 172 0.42 10.86 2.80
CA ARG A 172 0.67 11.85 1.74
C ARG A 172 1.52 13.01 2.22
N ASP A 173 1.23 13.57 3.40
CA ASP A 173 2.00 14.65 3.98
C ASP A 173 3.46 14.23 4.21
N TRP A 174 3.67 13.03 4.75
CA TRP A 174 5.01 12.47 4.88
C TRP A 174 5.70 12.28 3.52
N ALA A 175 4.99 11.71 2.54
CA ALA A 175 5.54 11.44 1.22
C ALA A 175 5.97 12.73 0.50
N GLU A 176 5.19 13.80 0.67
CA GLU A 176 5.43 15.13 0.09
C GLU A 176 6.39 16.00 0.94
N GLY A 177 6.92 15.47 2.06
CA GLY A 177 7.89 16.15 2.92
C GLY A 177 7.28 17.25 3.81
N ARG A 178 5.97 17.24 4.02
CA ARG A 178 5.27 18.09 5.01
C ARG A 178 5.32 17.52 6.44
N SER A 179 5.72 16.26 6.58
CA SER A 179 5.90 15.57 7.85
C SER A 179 7.12 14.66 7.80
N ASP A 180 7.86 14.61 8.90
CA ASP A 180 9.05 13.75 9.02
C ASP A 180 8.71 12.37 9.61
N ASP A 181 7.52 12.20 10.18
CA ASP A 181 7.10 11.00 10.92
C ASP A 181 5.65 10.63 10.58
N ALA A 182 5.49 9.77 9.56
CA ALA A 182 4.17 9.31 9.14
C ALA A 182 3.42 8.57 10.28
N PRO A 183 4.03 7.63 11.03
CA PRO A 183 3.38 6.94 12.14
C PRO A 183 2.88 7.89 13.24
N ALA A 184 3.67 8.89 13.64
CA ALA A 184 3.23 9.89 14.61
C ALA A 184 2.06 10.72 14.07
N GLN A 185 2.11 11.12 12.79
CA GLN A 185 1.03 11.86 12.18
C GLN A 185 -0.25 11.02 12.01
N VAL A 186 -0.15 9.72 11.72
CA VAL A 186 -1.28 8.79 11.71
C VAL A 186 -1.96 8.78 13.08
N ARG A 187 -1.20 8.63 14.18
CA ARG A 187 -1.78 8.66 15.55
C ARG A 187 -2.53 9.97 15.81
N LEU A 188 -1.91 11.11 15.47
CA LEU A 188 -2.52 12.43 15.67
C LEU A 188 -3.83 12.59 14.88
N LEU A 189 -3.84 12.21 13.60
CA LEU A 189 -5.04 12.36 12.77
C LEU A 189 -6.14 11.36 13.12
N LEU A 190 -5.78 10.18 13.63
CA LEU A 190 -6.76 9.23 14.17
C LEU A 190 -7.37 9.72 15.47
N ASP A 191 -6.57 10.25 16.40
CA ASP A 191 -7.08 10.87 17.63
C ASP A 191 -8.08 11.99 17.30
N LEU A 192 -7.74 12.85 16.33
CA LEU A 192 -8.65 13.88 15.84
C LEU A 192 -9.92 13.31 15.18
N ALA A 193 -9.81 12.21 14.44
CA ALA A 193 -10.95 11.55 13.80
C ALA A 193 -11.92 10.93 14.82
N PHE A 194 -11.40 10.44 15.95
CA PHE A 194 -12.21 9.84 17.02
C PHE A 194 -12.76 10.88 18.01
N ARG A 195 -11.99 11.91 18.37
CA ARG A 195 -12.35 12.89 19.41
C ARG A 195 -12.91 14.21 18.87
N GLY A 196 -12.68 14.52 17.59
CA GLY A 196 -13.11 15.77 16.96
C GLY A 196 -12.25 16.99 17.33
N ILE A 197 -12.55 18.13 16.69
CA ILE A 197 -11.77 19.39 16.81
C ILE A 197 -12.10 20.16 18.10
N SER A 198 -13.28 19.94 18.67
CA SER A 198 -13.71 20.63 19.89
C SER A 198 -13.06 20.00 21.11
N GLY A 199 -12.17 20.73 21.78
CA GLY A 199 -11.74 20.38 23.14
C GLY A 199 -12.96 20.42 24.07
N GLY A 200 -13.11 19.40 24.91
CA GLY A 200 -14.11 19.39 25.99
C GLY A 200 -13.93 20.53 26.99
#